data_AF-A0AAT9I970-F1
#
_entry.id   AF-A0AAT9I970-F1
#
_cell.length_a   1.000
_cell.length_b   1.000
_cell.length_c   1.000
_cell.angle_alpha   90.00
_cell.angle_beta   90.00
_cell.angle_gamma   90.00
#
_symmetry.space_group_name_H-M   'P 1'
#
loop_
_entity.id
_entity.type
_entity.pdbx_description
1 polymer ?
#
loop_
_entity_poly.entity_id
_entity_poly.type
_entity_poly.pdbx_seq_one_letter_code
_entity_poly.pdbx_strand_id
1 'polypeptide(L)'
;MNSSFQPHHSILIHSHFSEDEHRDPVLAIDRFCQFFPQVKAHNLLWQWLSETLTAEGTEYDDVNSRADLLFFYSELIRLLDTNYILYCNKLAEKGNAAQINEVQAMTF
;
A
#
# COMPACT_ATOMS: atom_id res chain seq x y z
N MET A 1 -31.68 -16.71 -20.95
CA MET A 1 -30.26 -16.60 -21.35
C MET A 1 -29.53 -15.96 -20.19
N ASN A 2 -29.00 -16.77 -19.26
CA ASN A 2 -28.22 -16.27 -18.14
C ASN A 2 -26.76 -16.20 -18.59
N SER A 3 -26.30 -14.99 -18.90
CA SER A 3 -24.88 -14.73 -19.12
C SER A 3 -24.18 -14.81 -17.77
N SER A 4 -23.48 -15.91 -17.54
CA SER A 4 -22.59 -16.08 -16.40
C SER A 4 -21.43 -15.08 -16.54
N PHE A 5 -21.36 -14.14 -15.60
CA PHE A 5 -20.20 -13.27 -15.42
C PHE A 5 -19.01 -14.15 -15.02
N GLN A 6 -18.07 -14.37 -15.95
CA GLN A 6 -16.80 -15.03 -15.66
C GLN A 6 -15.84 -13.94 -15.18
N PRO A 7 -15.32 -14.00 -13.95
CA PRO A 7 -14.27 -13.08 -13.53
C PRO A 7 -13.02 -13.40 -14.36
N HIS A 8 -12.47 -12.39 -15.03
CA HIS A 8 -11.22 -12.51 -15.78
C HIS A 8 -10.08 -12.85 -14.81
N HIS A 9 -9.73 -14.15 -14.72
CA HIS A 9 -8.63 -14.70 -13.91
C HIS A 9 -7.21 -14.27 -14.36
N SER A 10 -7.07 -13.28 -15.25
CA SER A 10 -5.83 -13.04 -16.00
C SER A 10 -4.93 -11.93 -15.46
N ILE A 11 -5.27 -11.25 -14.35
CA ILE A 11 -4.49 -10.08 -13.88
C ILE A 11 -3.38 -10.46 -12.87
N LEU A 12 -3.45 -11.65 -12.25
CA LEU A 12 -2.65 -11.99 -11.06
C LEU A 12 -1.55 -13.05 -11.30
N ILE A 13 -1.00 -13.14 -12.52
CA ILE A 13 0.01 -14.17 -12.87
C ILE A 13 1.28 -14.04 -12.00
N HIS A 14 1.54 -12.87 -11.41
CA HIS A 14 2.66 -12.60 -10.50
C HIS A 14 2.20 -11.94 -9.19
N SER A 15 1.07 -12.35 -8.63
CA SER A 15 0.64 -11.85 -7.32
C SER A 15 1.52 -12.42 -6.20
N HIS A 16 1.98 -11.54 -5.32
CA HIS A 16 2.71 -11.91 -4.10
C HIS A 16 1.80 -12.03 -2.87
N PHE A 17 0.48 -11.88 -3.04
CA PHE A 17 -0.47 -11.97 -1.94
C PHE A 17 -0.61 -13.43 -1.48
N SER A 18 -0.71 -13.61 -0.17
CA SER A 18 -1.19 -14.87 0.42
C SER A 18 -2.65 -15.11 0.06
N GLU A 19 -3.15 -16.34 0.30
CA GLU A 19 -4.56 -16.69 0.10
C GLU A 19 -5.51 -15.78 0.88
N ASP A 20 -5.12 -15.37 2.09
CA ASP A 20 -5.91 -14.48 2.93
C ASP A 20 -5.90 -13.05 2.40
N GLU A 21 -4.74 -12.55 1.93
CA GLU A 21 -4.62 -11.22 1.32
C GLU A 21 -5.35 -11.13 -0.03
N HIS A 22 -5.52 -12.24 -0.77
CA HIS A 22 -6.39 -12.26 -1.95
C HIS A 22 -7.87 -12.09 -1.60
N ARG A 23 -8.30 -12.57 -0.44
CA ARG A 23 -9.68 -12.44 0.05
C ARG A 23 -9.92 -11.08 0.69
N ASP A 24 -8.93 -10.57 1.41
CA ASP A 24 -8.94 -9.25 2.04
C ASP A 24 -7.60 -8.53 1.81
N PRO A 25 -7.49 -7.73 0.73
CA PRO A 25 -6.28 -6.97 0.40
C PRO A 25 -5.84 -5.98 1.49
N VAL A 26 -6.73 -5.59 2.40
CA VAL A 26 -6.38 -4.69 3.51
C VAL A 26 -5.41 -5.37 4.47
N LEU A 27 -5.37 -6.70 4.53
CA LEU A 27 -4.39 -7.44 5.33
C LEU A 27 -2.95 -7.15 4.88
N ALA A 28 -2.72 -6.98 3.58
CA ALA A 28 -1.38 -6.64 3.06
C ALA A 28 -0.98 -5.21 3.47
N ILE A 29 -1.93 -4.27 3.45
CA ILE A 29 -1.74 -2.89 3.91
C ILE A 29 -1.41 -2.87 5.41
N ASP A 30 -2.22 -3.55 6.23
CA ASP A 30 -2.00 -3.66 7.67
C ASP A 30 -0.59 -4.19 7.97
N ARG A 31 -0.24 -5.29 7.32
CA ARG A 31 1.06 -5.93 7.48
C ARG A 31 2.18 -4.95 7.13
N PHE A 32 2.09 -4.29 5.97
CA PHE A 32 3.10 -3.33 5.54
C PHE A 32 3.26 -2.18 6.56
N CYS A 33 2.16 -1.55 6.96
CA CYS A 33 2.18 -0.41 7.90
C CYS A 33 2.65 -0.79 9.31
N GLN A 34 2.51 -2.05 9.72
CA GLN A 34 3.06 -2.55 10.98
C GLN A 34 4.59 -2.71 10.95
N PHE A 35 5.15 -3.22 9.84
CA PHE A 35 6.59 -3.46 9.72
C PHE A 35 7.39 -2.22 9.31
N PHE A 36 6.76 -1.31 8.57
CA PHE A 36 7.38 -0.08 8.09
C PHE A 36 6.55 1.10 8.60
N PRO A 37 7.08 1.90 9.54
CA PRO A 37 6.47 3.19 9.88
C PRO A 37 6.54 4.15 8.69
N GLN A 38 5.55 5.04 8.54
CA GLN A 38 5.43 5.97 7.40
C GLN A 38 6.72 6.73 7.11
N VAL A 39 7.30 7.36 8.13
CA VAL A 39 8.55 8.14 7.98
C VAL A 39 9.70 7.26 7.47
N LYS A 40 9.80 6.02 7.96
CA LYS A 40 10.84 5.07 7.52
C LYS A 40 10.63 4.67 6.07
N ALA A 41 9.39 4.37 5.67
CA ALA A 41 9.07 4.00 4.30
C ALA A 41 9.35 5.15 3.30
N HIS A 42 8.96 6.38 3.65
CA HIS A 42 9.29 7.59 2.88
C HIS A 42 10.80 7.76 2.70
N ASN A 43 11.56 7.67 3.79
CA ASN A 43 13.02 7.82 3.75
C ASN A 43 13.68 6.75 2.88
N LEU A 44 13.20 5.50 2.93
CA LEU A 44 13.72 4.41 2.09
C LEU A 44 13.45 4.66 0.60
N LEU A 45 12.23 5.07 0.24
CA LEU A 45 11.90 5.39 -1.15
C LEU A 45 12.74 6.57 -1.67
N TRP A 46 12.90 7.61 -0.85
CA TRP A 46 13.74 8.75 -1.20
C TRP A 46 15.21 8.34 -1.41
N GLN A 47 15.74 7.50 -0.51
CA GLN A 47 17.10 6.97 -0.63
C GLN A 47 17.27 6.19 -1.95
N TRP A 48 16.35 5.28 -2.27
CA TRP A 48 16.41 4.51 -3.51
C TRP A 48 16.35 5.39 -4.75
N LEU A 49 15.48 6.40 -4.77
CA LEU A 49 15.42 7.37 -5.86
C LEU A 49 16.75 8.12 -5.98
N SER A 50 17.26 8.63 -4.86
CA SER A 50 18.50 9.41 -4.85
C SER A 50 19.68 8.60 -5.35
N GLU A 51 19.84 7.35 -4.89
CA GLU A 51 20.91 6.45 -5.35
C GLU A 51 20.77 6.11 -6.83
N THR A 52 19.54 5.90 -7.31
CA THR A 52 19.28 5.61 -8.73
C THR A 52 19.62 6.80 -9.63
N LEU A 53 19.28 8.01 -9.20
CA LEU A 53 19.53 9.24 -9.98
C LEU A 53 21.00 9.68 -9.98
N THR A 54 21.79 9.26 -8.98
CA THR A 54 23.23 9.61 -8.90
C THR A 54 24.13 8.52 -9.45
N ALA A 55 23.59 7.33 -9.76
CA ALA A 55 24.35 6.26 -10.37
C ALA A 55 24.73 6.61 -11.83
N GLU A 56 26.01 6.42 -12.15
CA GLU A 56 26.54 6.66 -13.50
C GLU A 56 26.29 5.45 -14.41
N GLY A 57 26.07 5.70 -15.71
CA GLY A 57 25.96 4.65 -16.72
C GLY A 57 24.66 3.85 -16.63
N THR A 58 23.58 4.50 -16.18
CA THR A 58 22.27 3.88 -16.04
C THR A 58 21.35 4.28 -17.20
N GLU A 59 20.21 3.58 -17.33
CA GLU A 59 19.16 3.96 -18.30
C GLU A 59 18.52 5.33 -18.00
N TYR A 60 18.78 5.89 -16.81
CA TYR A 60 18.27 7.19 -16.36
C TYR A 60 19.21 8.36 -16.67
N ASP A 61 20.30 8.11 -17.41
CA ASP A 61 21.13 9.17 -18.01
C ASP A 61 20.33 9.96 -19.07
N ASP A 62 19.37 9.30 -19.73
CA ASP A 62 18.41 9.94 -20.63
C ASP A 62 17.35 10.76 -19.86
N VAL A 63 16.97 11.90 -20.44
CA VAL A 63 16.02 12.85 -19.83
C VAL A 63 14.62 12.25 -19.71
N ASN A 64 14.15 11.47 -20.70
CA ASN A 64 12.79 10.91 -20.67
C ASN A 64 12.69 9.79 -19.64
N SER A 65 13.65 8.86 -19.64
CA SER A 65 13.74 7.81 -18.61
C SER A 65 13.77 8.39 -17.20
N ARG A 66 14.49 9.50 -17.00
CA ARG A 66 14.53 10.21 -15.71
C ARG A 66 13.20 10.83 -15.33
N ALA A 67 12.50 11.43 -16.29
CA ALA A 67 11.18 12.01 -16.06
C ALA A 67 10.16 10.92 -15.68
N ASP A 68 10.19 9.77 -16.36
CA ASP A 68 9.34 8.63 -16.06
C ASP A 68 9.61 8.06 -14.65
N LEU A 69 10.89 7.94 -14.25
CA LEU A 69 11.27 7.52 -12.91
C LEU A 69 10.73 8.48 -11.84
N LEU A 70 10.88 9.79 -12.03
CA LEU A 70 10.39 10.81 -11.11
C LEU A 70 8.86 10.78 -11.00
N PHE A 71 8.17 10.59 -12.13
CA PHE A 71 6.72 10.45 -12.15
C PHE A 71 6.26 9.20 -11.40
N PHE A 72 6.90 8.05 -11.67
CA PHE A 72 6.60 6.80 -10.97
C PHE A 72 6.83 6.91 -9.46
N TYR A 73 7.93 7.53 -9.04
CA TYR A 73 8.20 7.80 -7.64
C TYR A 73 7.08 8.64 -6.98
N SER A 74 6.60 9.69 -7.66
CA SER A 74 5.49 10.52 -7.16
C SER A 74 4.23 9.69 -6.93
N GLU A 75 3.87 8.79 -7.85
CA GLU A 75 2.71 7.92 -7.68
C GLU A 75 2.91 6.88 -6.56
N LEU A 76 4.12 6.34 -6.41
CA LEU A 76 4.45 5.46 -5.28
C LEU A 76 4.26 6.15 -3.92
N ILE A 77 4.68 7.40 -3.80
CA ILE A 77 4.49 8.19 -2.57
C ILE A 77 3.00 8.39 -2.29
N ARG A 78 2.19 8.72 -3.31
CA ARG A 78 0.74 8.87 -3.14
C ARG A 78 0.07 7.57 -2.71
N LEU A 79 0.47 6.44 -3.28
CA LEU A 79 -0.02 5.11 -2.88
C LEU A 79 0.39 4.79 -1.44
N LEU A 80 1.64 5.09 -1.07
CA LEU A 80 2.14 4.92 0.28
C LEU A 80 1.30 5.70 1.29
N ASP A 81 1.08 6.99 1.06
CA ASP A 81 0.28 7.84 1.95
C ASP A 81 -1.18 7.37 2.03
N THR A 82 -1.76 6.96 0.89
CA THR A 82 -3.11 6.40 0.84
C THR A 82 -3.22 5.15 1.72
N ASN A 83 -2.24 4.25 1.66
CA ASN A 83 -2.20 3.04 2.47
C ASN A 83 -2.17 3.36 3.98
N TYR A 84 -1.38 4.34 4.42
CA TYR A 84 -1.37 4.75 5.83
C TYR A 84 -2.67 5.41 6.26
N ILE A 85 -3.32 6.21 5.40
CA ILE A 85 -4.64 6.78 5.70
C ILE A 85 -5.66 5.66 5.91
N LEU A 86 -5.70 4.66 5.02
CA LEU A 86 -6.59 3.50 5.15
C LEU A 86 -6.31 2.72 6.44
N TYR A 87 -5.04 2.50 6.76
CA TYR A 87 -4.62 1.84 7.98
C TYR A 87 -5.07 2.61 9.24
N CYS A 88 -4.85 3.92 9.28
CA CYS A 88 -5.25 4.78 10.39
C CYS A 88 -6.77 4.82 10.58
N ASN A 89 -7.54 4.90 9.50
CA ASN A 89 -9.00 4.88 9.55
C ASN A 89 -9.51 3.57 10.15
N LYS A 90 -8.94 2.43 9.74
CA LYS A 90 -9.28 1.12 10.29
C LYS A 90 -8.98 1.02 11.79
N LEU A 91 -7.86 1.59 12.24
CA LEU A 91 -7.52 1.63 13.67
C LEU A 91 -8.50 2.49 14.47
N ALA A 92 -8.90 3.65 13.92
CA ALA A 92 -9.89 4.53 14.55
C ALA A 92 -11.25 3.83 14.70
N GLU A 93 -11.71 3.11 13.67
CA GLU A 93 -12.93 2.32 13.71
C GLU A 93 -12.88 1.23 14.79
N LYS A 94 -11.76 0.51 14.90
CA LYS A 94 -11.56 -0.50 15.95
C LYS A 94 -11.56 0.11 17.35
N GLY A 95 -10.92 1.26 17.54
CA GLY A 95 -10.90 1.98 18.82
C GLY A 95 -12.30 2.40 19.26
N ASN A 96 -13.09 2.93 18.32
CA ASN A 96 -14.49 3.32 18.58
C ASN A 96 -15.36 2.10 18.91
N ALA A 97 -15.20 0.99 18.19
CA ALA A 97 -15.95 -0.24 18.46
C ALA A 97 -15.60 -0.87 19.83
N ALA A 98 -14.32 -0.82 20.22
CA ALA A 98 -13.89 -1.30 21.54
C ALA A 98 -14.48 -0.47 22.68
N GLN A 99 -14.51 0.86 22.55
CA GLN A 99 -15.13 1.76 23.53
C GLN A 99 -16.63 1.53 23.67
N ILE A 100 -17.36 1.29 22.57
CA ILE A 100 -18.80 0.98 22.61
C ILE A 100 -19.06 -0.34 23.36
N ASN A 101 -18.24 -1.36 23.11
CA ASN A 101 -18.39 -2.66 23.75
C ASN A 101 -18.08 -2.60 25.26
N GLU A 102 -17.08 -1.82 25.69
CA GLU A 102 -16.79 -1.62 27.12
C GLU A 102 -17.91 -0.88 27.84
N VAL A 103 -18.47 0.16 27.24
CA VAL A 103 -19.63 0.89 27.80
C VAL A 103 -20.83 -0.05 27.94
N GLN A 104 -21.11 -0.87 26.92
CA GLN A 104 -22.18 -1.87 26.98
C GLN A 104 -21.94 -2.95 28.04
N ALA A 105 -20.70 -3.43 28.20
CA ALA A 105 -20.35 -4.42 29.23
C ALA A 105 -20.48 -3.88 30.66
N MET A 106 -20.39 -2.56 30.86
CA MET A 106 -20.62 -1.90 32.16
C MET A 106 -22.10 -1.57 32.43
N THR A 107 -23.00 -1.82 31.48
CA THR A 107 -24.44 -1.51 31.63
C THR A 107 -25.32 -2.74 31.95
N PHE A 108 -24.71 -3.90 32.25
CA PHE A 108 -25.42 -5.14 32.66
C PHE A 108 -24.98 -5.63 34.03
#